data_AF-A0A7W4VLL0-F1
#
_entry.id   AF-A0A7W4VLL0-F1
#
_cell.length_a   1.000
_cell.length_b   1.000
_cell.length_c   1.000
_cell.angle_alpha   90.00
_cell.angle_beta   90.00
_cell.angle_gamma   90.00
#
_symmetry.space_group_name_H-M   'P 1'
#
loop_
_entity.id
_entity.type
_entity.pdbx_description
1 polymer ?
#
loop_
_entity_poly.entity_id
_entity_poly.type
_entity_poly.pdbx_seq_one_letter_code
_entity_poly.pdbx_strand_id
1 'polypeptide(L)'
;MSNHTAILSGQSWNASSSLKTAKRPVFLTYSFNALSWDSSKFGSADRAMAQKALKMWGDACGIQFLEVKKGDAELKFQWGWTWQDASGWAEFPELTRDSFEGWTDQERDESGGNIYLNSRYRTELSQSYNFKLYVLLHEIGHALGLKHPFHKMPHNKKLLGSDLDNVKHTVMSYTGADLKMGPVQLGALDIEAIRALYGNPSQDGRHVATWSWNKTKATLSQTGKSKADTIYGVNAKDVIKGASGSDKLYGFAGDDSLHGGLGNDLLSGGEDDDELYGHFGNDVLRGGIGDDLLRGDTGNDNLGGGYGDDSLYGDAGNDVLKGDDGEDILHGGAGGDNLDGGDDDDTLHGDTDSDVLSGEDGNDTLHGGAGSDILKGGEGTDHFVFDTWFNGVDDIDLIVDFDYDTIVLSSTVFTTLAPGFLSYSAFVDGITAKDADDRILFNDAEQSLSYDPDGSGPAAALRFARFQEPVSIYSYDFIVV
;
A
#
# COMPACT_ATOMS: atom_id res chain seq x y z
N MET A 1 26.10 -25.50 -21.57
CA MET A 1 25.25 -24.67 -20.71
C MET A 1 25.04 -23.38 -21.46
N SER A 2 23.82 -22.84 -21.49
CA SER A 2 23.66 -21.52 -22.10
C SER A 2 24.46 -20.50 -21.27
N ASN A 3 25.23 -19.67 -21.98
CA ASN A 3 26.14 -18.69 -21.41
C ASN A 3 25.43 -17.37 -21.03
N HIS A 4 24.10 -17.29 -21.20
CA HIS A 4 23.28 -16.10 -20.90
C HIS A 4 23.38 -15.64 -19.43
N THR A 5 23.63 -16.55 -18.49
CA THR A 5 23.78 -16.21 -17.06
C THR A 5 24.96 -15.27 -16.79
N ALA A 6 25.93 -15.22 -17.70
CA ALA A 6 27.06 -14.30 -17.61
C ALA A 6 26.65 -12.81 -17.67
N ILE A 7 25.51 -12.50 -18.30
CA ILE A 7 25.01 -11.13 -18.45
C ILE A 7 23.79 -10.84 -17.55
N LEU A 8 23.49 -11.69 -16.56
CA LEU A 8 22.47 -11.41 -15.55
C LEU A 8 23.08 -10.67 -14.36
N SER A 9 22.48 -9.55 -13.94
CA SER A 9 22.88 -8.81 -12.73
C SER A 9 22.47 -9.52 -11.45
N GLY A 10 21.30 -10.18 -11.47
CA GLY A 10 20.61 -10.66 -10.27
C GLY A 10 19.48 -9.73 -9.82
N GLN A 11 19.32 -8.57 -10.46
CA GLN A 11 18.24 -7.60 -10.25
C GLN A 11 17.18 -7.70 -11.36
N SER A 12 15.91 -7.46 -11.02
CA SER A 12 14.76 -7.44 -11.93
C SER A 12 13.54 -6.82 -11.26
N TRP A 13 12.62 -6.26 -12.03
CA TRP A 13 11.35 -5.67 -11.55
C TRP A 13 10.30 -6.66 -11.00
N ASN A 14 10.63 -7.95 -10.81
CA ASN A 14 9.71 -9.01 -10.35
C ASN A 14 10.05 -9.68 -9.01
N ALA A 15 10.91 -9.07 -8.16
CA ALA A 15 11.36 -9.53 -6.82
C ALA A 15 11.73 -11.02 -6.71
N SER A 16 13.01 -11.41 -6.60
CA SER A 16 13.80 -11.47 -5.35
C SER A 16 15.10 -12.23 -5.69
N SER A 17 16.16 -12.00 -4.92
CA SER A 17 17.57 -12.46 -5.02
C SER A 17 17.86 -13.93 -5.35
N SER A 18 16.84 -14.78 -5.47
CA SER A 18 16.94 -16.11 -6.05
C SER A 18 16.19 -16.14 -7.39
N LEU A 19 16.94 -16.11 -8.49
CA LEU A 19 16.52 -16.16 -9.91
C LEU A 19 15.69 -17.42 -10.28
N LYS A 20 14.65 -17.74 -9.52
CA LYS A 20 13.70 -18.81 -9.81
C LYS A 20 12.50 -18.20 -10.54
N THR A 21 12.70 -18.08 -11.84
CA THR A 21 11.74 -18.15 -12.96
C THR A 21 10.26 -18.41 -12.62
N ALA A 22 9.61 -17.49 -11.92
CA ALA A 22 8.15 -17.41 -11.96
C ALA A 22 7.77 -16.59 -13.20
N LYS A 23 7.14 -17.25 -14.18
CA LYS A 23 6.59 -16.61 -15.39
C LYS A 23 5.40 -15.73 -14.99
N ARG A 24 5.65 -14.49 -14.58
CA ARG A 24 4.64 -13.52 -14.14
C ARG A 24 4.54 -12.34 -15.13
N PRO A 25 3.35 -11.71 -15.30
CA PRO A 25 3.20 -10.56 -16.17
C PRO A 25 4.14 -9.44 -15.73
N VAL A 26 4.70 -8.70 -16.70
CA VAL A 26 5.48 -7.50 -16.41
C VAL A 26 4.97 -6.37 -17.28
N PHE A 27 4.30 -5.45 -16.62
CA PHE A 27 4.04 -4.13 -17.12
C PHE A 27 5.11 -3.23 -16.52
N LEU A 28 5.67 -2.35 -17.34
CA LEU A 28 6.56 -1.29 -16.88
C LEU A 28 6.08 0.01 -17.50
N THR A 29 5.88 1.03 -16.70
CA THR A 29 5.70 2.36 -17.26
C THR A 29 7.05 2.95 -17.65
N TYR A 30 6.99 3.93 -18.56
CA TYR A 30 8.15 4.73 -18.91
C TYR A 30 7.74 6.17 -19.18
N SER A 31 8.65 7.08 -18.89
CA SER A 31 8.47 8.50 -19.12
C SER A 31 9.69 9.13 -19.77
N PHE A 32 9.49 10.30 -20.39
CA PHE A 32 10.57 11.11 -20.95
C PHE A 32 10.67 12.43 -20.21
N ASN A 33 11.89 12.82 -19.83
CA ASN A 33 12.18 14.09 -19.17
C ASN A 33 11.56 14.19 -17.76
N ALA A 34 11.61 13.10 -16.99
CA ALA A 34 11.11 13.06 -15.62
C ALA A 34 11.84 14.08 -14.72
N LEU A 35 13.15 14.25 -14.87
CA LEU A 35 13.93 15.21 -14.10
C LEU A 35 13.94 16.60 -14.75
N SER A 36 13.58 17.62 -13.97
CA SER A 36 13.12 18.95 -14.45
C SER A 36 14.22 19.99 -14.73
N TRP A 37 15.50 19.67 -14.55
CA TRP A 37 16.54 20.69 -14.37
C TRP A 37 17.35 21.14 -15.61
N ASP A 38 17.06 20.71 -16.85
CA ASP A 38 17.76 21.28 -18.02
C ASP A 38 17.00 21.16 -19.36
N SER A 39 17.41 22.00 -20.31
CA SER A 39 17.19 22.00 -21.77
C SER A 39 17.55 20.70 -22.50
N SER A 40 17.96 19.65 -21.78
CA SER A 40 18.39 18.33 -22.23
C SER A 40 17.19 17.37 -22.47
N LYS A 41 16.12 17.89 -23.08
CA LYS A 41 14.91 17.08 -23.31
C LYS A 41 15.06 16.10 -24.48
N PHE A 42 14.55 14.89 -24.32
CA PHE A 42 14.28 13.95 -25.41
C PHE A 42 13.28 14.56 -26.39
N GLY A 43 13.76 14.89 -27.58
CA GLY A 43 12.94 15.36 -28.69
C GLY A 43 12.16 14.23 -29.36
N SER A 44 11.29 14.54 -30.32
CA SER A 44 10.43 13.55 -31.00
C SER A 44 11.20 12.40 -31.63
N ALA A 45 12.35 12.67 -32.25
CA ALA A 45 13.22 11.65 -32.84
C ALA A 45 13.91 10.77 -31.79
N ASP A 46 14.26 11.33 -30.63
CA ASP A 46 14.83 10.59 -29.51
C ASP A 46 13.79 9.62 -28.93
N ARG A 47 12.58 10.13 -28.68
CA ARG A 47 11.45 9.36 -28.16
C ARG A 47 11.07 8.21 -29.08
N ALA A 48 10.93 8.48 -30.39
CA ALA A 48 10.59 7.45 -31.37
C ALA A 48 11.63 6.31 -31.41
N MET A 49 12.90 6.63 -31.16
CA MET A 49 13.96 5.62 -31.14
C MET A 49 14.00 4.84 -29.83
N ALA A 50 13.79 5.49 -28.69
CA ALA A 50 13.64 4.82 -27.40
C ALA A 50 12.44 3.87 -27.40
N GLN A 51 11.29 4.33 -27.90
CA GLN A 51 10.08 3.51 -28.09
C GLN A 51 10.34 2.30 -28.99
N LYS A 52 11.14 2.47 -30.06
CA LYS A 52 11.57 1.35 -30.91
C LYS A 52 12.42 0.34 -30.13
N ALA A 53 13.36 0.80 -29.32
CA ALA A 53 14.22 -0.06 -28.51
C ALA A 53 13.41 -0.81 -27.42
N LEU A 54 12.50 -0.11 -26.74
CA LEU A 54 11.53 -0.71 -25.80
C LEU A 54 10.69 -1.78 -26.50
N LYS A 55 10.15 -1.50 -27.69
CA LYS A 55 9.39 -2.48 -28.47
C LYS A 55 10.23 -3.73 -28.77
N MET A 56 11.51 -3.57 -29.12
CA MET A 56 12.39 -4.71 -29.39
C MET A 56 12.59 -5.60 -28.16
N TRP A 57 12.76 -5.00 -26.98
CA TRP A 57 12.81 -5.75 -25.71
C TRP A 57 11.47 -6.40 -25.38
N GLY A 58 10.36 -5.68 -25.51
CA GLY A 58 9.01 -6.18 -25.27
C GLY A 58 8.64 -7.36 -26.18
N ASP A 59 8.96 -7.27 -27.47
CA ASP A 59 8.78 -8.37 -28.43
C ASP A 59 9.65 -9.60 -28.05
N ALA A 60 10.79 -9.39 -27.38
CA ALA A 60 11.71 -10.47 -27.00
C ALA A 60 11.29 -11.22 -25.75
N CYS A 61 10.74 -10.54 -24.73
CA CYS A 61 10.41 -11.13 -23.42
C CYS A 61 8.93 -11.09 -23.04
N GLY A 62 8.10 -10.29 -23.72
CA GLY A 62 6.68 -10.15 -23.43
C GLY A 62 6.30 -8.96 -22.55
N ILE A 63 7.27 -8.16 -22.08
CA ILE A 63 6.99 -6.93 -21.31
C ILE A 63 6.12 -5.98 -22.12
N GLN A 64 5.09 -5.42 -21.46
CA GLN A 64 4.29 -4.33 -22.00
C GLN A 64 4.78 -2.99 -21.43
N PHE A 65 5.29 -2.12 -22.30
CA PHE A 65 5.78 -0.79 -21.91
C PHE A 65 4.68 0.26 -22.06
N LEU A 66 4.33 0.93 -20.96
CA LEU A 66 3.23 1.87 -20.85
C LEU A 66 3.75 3.32 -20.73
N GLU A 67 3.47 4.18 -21.70
CA GLU A 67 3.97 5.56 -21.65
C GLU A 67 3.12 6.41 -20.70
N VAL A 68 3.78 7.06 -19.73
CA VAL A 68 3.18 8.04 -18.80
C VAL A 68 3.80 9.43 -18.99
N LYS A 69 3.09 10.49 -18.57
CA LYS A 69 3.44 11.87 -18.96
C LYS A 69 4.50 12.52 -18.06
N LYS A 70 4.65 12.15 -16.79
CA LYS A 70 5.55 12.80 -15.80
C LYS A 70 5.83 11.90 -14.59
N GLY A 71 6.93 12.24 -13.90
CA GLY A 71 7.24 11.92 -12.49
C GLY A 71 7.71 10.50 -12.29
N ASP A 72 6.73 9.62 -12.19
CA ASP A 72 6.90 8.36 -11.51
C ASP A 72 6.65 7.28 -12.54
N ALA A 73 7.77 6.74 -13.01
CA ALA A 73 7.79 5.68 -13.98
C ALA A 73 8.98 4.81 -13.70
N GLU A 74 8.84 3.51 -13.93
CA GLU A 74 9.94 2.58 -13.64
C GLU A 74 11.10 2.80 -14.59
N LEU A 75 10.84 3.22 -15.84
CA LEU A 75 11.88 3.59 -16.80
C LEU A 75 11.84 5.09 -17.14
N LYS A 76 12.88 5.82 -16.72
CA LYS A 76 12.96 7.28 -16.89
C LYS A 76 14.03 7.67 -17.90
N PHE A 77 13.64 8.26 -19.03
CA PHE A 77 14.57 8.62 -20.10
C PHE A 77 14.92 10.11 -20.12
N GLN A 78 16.22 10.43 -20.16
CA GLN A 78 16.68 11.81 -20.29
C GLN A 78 18.06 11.97 -20.94
N TRP A 79 18.36 13.18 -21.45
CA TRP A 79 19.75 13.53 -21.72
C TRP A 79 20.36 14.12 -20.45
N GLY A 80 21.59 13.73 -20.15
CA GLY A 80 22.30 14.19 -18.94
C GLY A 80 23.80 14.30 -19.17
N TRP A 81 24.45 15.10 -18.31
CA TRP A 81 25.90 15.35 -18.17
C TRP A 81 26.73 15.55 -19.45
N THR A 82 27.97 15.99 -19.25
CA THR A 82 28.96 16.15 -20.33
C THR A 82 30.38 15.75 -19.91
N TRP A 83 30.58 15.44 -18.62
CA TRP A 83 31.91 15.38 -17.99
C TRP A 83 32.56 13.99 -18.04
N GLN A 84 31.80 12.91 -18.22
CA GLN A 84 32.35 11.57 -18.46
C GLN A 84 32.40 11.22 -19.94
N ASP A 85 33.38 10.40 -20.33
CA ASP A 85 33.54 9.85 -21.67
C ASP A 85 32.79 8.50 -21.81
N ALA A 86 31.45 8.58 -21.80
CA ALA A 86 30.54 7.46 -21.99
C ALA A 86 29.33 7.92 -22.83
N SER A 87 28.81 7.07 -23.73
CA SER A 87 27.68 7.44 -24.60
C SER A 87 26.32 7.44 -23.88
N GLY A 88 26.19 6.63 -22.84
CA GLY A 88 25.00 6.51 -22.00
C GLY A 88 25.36 5.87 -20.67
N TRP A 89 24.37 5.85 -19.77
CA TRP A 89 24.40 5.11 -18.52
C TRP A 89 22.97 4.83 -18.07
N ALA A 90 22.78 3.72 -17.37
CA ALA A 90 21.52 3.38 -16.75
C ALA A 90 21.74 2.65 -15.42
N GLU A 91 20.77 2.79 -14.54
CA GLU A 91 20.70 2.06 -13.28
C GLU A 91 20.03 0.71 -13.48
N PHE A 92 20.30 -0.23 -12.58
CA PHE A 92 19.59 -1.50 -12.56
C PHE A 92 18.19 -1.33 -11.96
N PRO A 93 17.30 -2.34 -12.11
CA PRO A 93 16.08 -2.40 -11.32
C PRO A 93 16.40 -2.44 -9.83
N GLU A 94 15.68 -1.64 -9.04
CA GLU A 94 15.77 -1.65 -7.59
C GLU A 94 14.36 -1.93 -7.03
N LEU A 95 14.26 -3.04 -6.30
CA LEU A 95 13.08 -3.40 -5.54
C LEU A 95 13.50 -3.49 -4.10
N THR A 96 12.94 -2.61 -3.29
CA THR A 96 13.08 -2.64 -1.85
C THR A 96 12.05 -3.60 -1.28
N ARG A 97 12.36 -4.11 -0.08
CA ARG A 97 11.35 -4.66 0.80
C ARG A 97 11.31 -3.68 1.93
N ASP A 98 10.25 -2.91 2.03
CA ASP A 98 10.02 -2.26 3.31
C ASP A 98 9.60 -3.32 4.32
N SER A 99 10.10 -3.17 5.53
CA SER A 99 9.70 -3.96 6.68
C SER A 99 9.10 -3.02 7.70
N PHE A 100 7.96 -2.42 7.34
CA PHE A 100 7.13 -1.68 8.27
C PHE A 100 6.33 -2.66 9.12
N GLU A 101 6.23 -2.43 10.44
CA GLU A 101 5.28 -3.14 11.33
C GLU A 101 5.37 -4.69 11.34
N GLY A 102 6.48 -5.28 10.89
CA GLY A 102 6.62 -6.74 10.76
C GLY A 102 6.02 -7.34 9.48
N TRP A 103 5.41 -6.51 8.64
CA TRP A 103 5.05 -6.83 7.27
C TRP A 103 6.28 -6.73 6.34
N THR A 104 6.25 -7.37 5.17
CA THR A 104 7.36 -7.26 4.21
C THR A 104 6.82 -7.15 2.80
N ASP A 105 6.41 -5.94 2.43
CA ASP A 105 5.85 -5.67 1.12
C ASP A 105 6.92 -5.47 0.05
N GLN A 106 6.47 -5.50 -1.19
CA GLN A 106 7.32 -5.25 -2.34
C GLN A 106 7.10 -3.82 -2.76
N GLU A 107 8.18 -3.06 -2.87
CA GLU A 107 8.15 -1.70 -3.37
C GLU A 107 9.12 -1.52 -4.53
N ARG A 108 8.83 -0.51 -5.35
CA ARG A 108 9.68 -0.12 -6.46
C ARG A 108 10.43 1.15 -6.08
N ASP A 109 11.73 1.03 -5.89
CA ASP A 109 12.58 2.18 -5.53
C ASP A 109 12.67 3.17 -6.70
N GLU A 110 12.46 4.46 -6.42
CA GLU A 110 12.62 5.55 -7.38
C GLU A 110 14.04 5.68 -7.95
N SER A 111 15.04 5.12 -7.27
CA SER A 111 16.45 5.14 -7.64
C SER A 111 16.82 4.15 -8.74
N GLY A 112 15.90 3.24 -9.10
CA GLY A 112 16.08 2.27 -10.18
C GLY A 112 15.66 2.78 -11.56
N GLY A 113 16.20 2.15 -12.61
CA GLY A 113 15.67 2.27 -13.98
C GLY A 113 15.80 3.62 -14.68
N ASN A 114 16.56 4.57 -14.13
CA ASN A 114 16.87 5.80 -14.86
C ASN A 114 17.84 5.50 -16.02
N ILE A 115 17.54 6.05 -17.19
CA ILE A 115 18.27 5.85 -18.46
C ILE A 115 18.68 7.20 -19.03
N TYR A 116 19.98 7.36 -19.20
CA TYR A 116 20.56 8.62 -19.59
C TYR A 116 21.42 8.49 -20.84
N LEU A 117 21.23 9.42 -21.77
CA LEU A 117 22.16 9.61 -22.89
C LEU A 117 23.06 10.82 -22.62
N ASN A 118 24.34 10.69 -22.95
CA ASN A 118 25.31 11.75 -22.69
C ASN A 118 25.14 12.91 -23.69
N SER A 119 24.89 14.11 -23.16
CA SER A 119 24.64 15.30 -23.97
C SER A 119 25.82 15.71 -24.84
N ARG A 120 27.05 15.32 -24.47
CA ARG A 120 28.27 15.54 -25.27
C ARG A 120 28.20 14.88 -26.64
N TYR A 121 27.53 13.72 -26.74
CA TYR A 121 27.46 12.91 -27.97
C TYR A 121 26.16 13.11 -28.75
N ARG A 122 25.38 14.14 -28.39
CA ARG A 122 24.05 14.37 -28.96
C ARG A 122 24.07 14.55 -30.48
N THR A 123 25.07 15.27 -31.00
CA THR A 123 25.21 15.51 -32.44
C THR A 123 25.54 14.21 -33.17
N GLU A 124 26.52 13.46 -32.68
CA GLU A 124 26.97 12.18 -33.26
C GLU A 124 25.83 11.15 -33.24
N LEU A 125 25.13 11.01 -32.12
CA LEU A 125 23.99 10.11 -31.97
C LEU A 125 22.82 10.53 -32.88
N SER A 126 22.64 11.83 -33.12
CA SER A 126 21.61 12.30 -34.08
C SER A 126 21.94 11.97 -35.54
N GLN A 127 23.22 11.83 -35.88
CA GLN A 127 23.70 11.54 -37.23
C GLN A 127 23.85 10.03 -37.49
N SER A 128 24.13 9.23 -36.46
CA SER A 128 24.33 7.79 -36.55
C SER A 128 23.15 7.00 -35.95
N TYR A 129 22.09 6.81 -36.74
CA TYR A 129 20.86 6.13 -36.34
C TYR A 129 21.09 4.75 -35.70
N ASN A 130 21.89 3.88 -36.32
CA ASN A 130 22.13 2.52 -35.83
C ASN A 130 22.90 2.55 -34.50
N PHE A 131 23.92 3.40 -34.39
CA PHE A 131 24.71 3.53 -33.17
C PHE A 131 23.86 4.03 -32.01
N LYS A 132 23.00 5.02 -32.22
CA LYS A 132 22.07 5.49 -31.18
C LYS A 132 21.06 4.42 -30.76
N LEU A 133 20.53 3.65 -31.70
CA LEU A 133 19.64 2.52 -31.38
C LEU A 133 20.37 1.47 -30.55
N TYR A 134 21.64 1.18 -30.88
CA TYR A 134 22.47 0.28 -30.09
C TYR A 134 22.68 0.79 -28.65
N VAL A 135 23.03 2.06 -28.47
CA VAL A 135 23.19 2.65 -27.13
C VAL A 135 21.89 2.54 -26.34
N LEU A 136 20.74 2.87 -26.94
CA LEU A 136 19.44 2.72 -26.26
C LEU A 136 19.12 1.27 -25.90
N LEU A 137 19.37 0.31 -26.78
CA LEU A 137 19.18 -1.12 -26.47
C LEU A 137 20.09 -1.57 -25.32
N HIS A 138 21.32 -1.06 -25.27
CA HIS A 138 22.30 -1.34 -24.22
C HIS A 138 21.84 -0.79 -22.87
N GLU A 139 21.52 0.51 -22.78
CA GLU A 139 21.13 1.14 -21.52
C GLU A 139 19.78 0.61 -21.02
N ILE A 140 18.81 0.35 -21.90
CA ILE A 140 17.57 -0.32 -21.51
C ILE A 140 17.86 -1.75 -21.00
N GLY A 141 18.85 -2.44 -21.57
CA GLY A 141 19.30 -3.74 -21.06
C GLY A 141 19.72 -3.66 -19.59
N HIS A 142 20.49 -2.64 -19.20
CA HIS A 142 20.82 -2.36 -17.80
C HIS A 142 19.59 -2.09 -16.94
N ALA A 143 18.72 -1.19 -17.38
CA ALA A 143 17.47 -0.85 -16.67
C ALA A 143 16.46 -2.01 -16.57
N LEU A 144 16.69 -3.10 -17.32
CA LEU A 144 15.94 -4.35 -17.21
C LEU A 144 16.69 -5.45 -16.44
N GLY A 145 17.92 -5.20 -15.98
CA GLY A 145 18.68 -6.14 -15.14
C GLY A 145 19.83 -6.89 -15.84
N LEU A 146 20.22 -6.49 -17.06
CA LEU A 146 21.35 -7.11 -17.77
C LEU A 146 22.65 -6.38 -17.50
N LYS A 147 23.75 -7.10 -17.28
CA LYS A 147 25.10 -6.53 -17.07
C LYS A 147 26.03 -6.80 -18.25
N HIS A 148 27.17 -6.13 -18.28
CA HIS A 148 28.20 -6.36 -19.29
C HIS A 148 28.74 -7.80 -19.28
N PRO A 149 29.14 -8.36 -20.44
CA PRO A 149 29.71 -9.71 -20.58
C PRO A 149 31.19 -9.83 -20.13
N PHE A 150 31.82 -8.75 -19.64
CA PHE A 150 33.27 -8.67 -19.37
C PHE A 150 33.66 -7.99 -18.06
N HIS A 151 34.96 -8.06 -17.81
CA HIS A 151 35.68 -7.78 -16.58
C HIS A 151 35.90 -6.27 -16.38
N LYS A 152 35.16 -5.66 -15.47
CA LYS A 152 35.55 -4.36 -14.90
C LYS A 152 35.37 -4.30 -13.38
N MET A 153 35.87 -5.31 -12.66
CA MET A 153 36.25 -5.18 -11.24
C MET A 153 37.44 -6.09 -10.88
N PRO A 154 38.30 -5.72 -9.90
CA PRO A 154 39.66 -6.26 -9.74
C PRO A 154 39.81 -7.74 -9.34
N HIS A 155 38.72 -8.47 -9.03
CA HIS A 155 38.84 -9.75 -8.31
C HIS A 155 38.08 -10.97 -8.85
N ASN A 156 37.47 -10.97 -10.04
CA ASN A 156 36.75 -12.18 -10.50
C ASN A 156 37.02 -12.64 -11.93
N LYS A 157 37.37 -13.93 -12.06
CA LYS A 157 37.79 -14.63 -13.28
C LYS A 157 36.66 -14.71 -14.33
N LYS A 158 37.02 -14.52 -15.60
CA LYS A 158 36.23 -14.59 -16.86
C LYS A 158 34.84 -15.24 -16.78
N LEU A 159 33.79 -14.50 -17.20
CA LEU A 159 32.43 -15.02 -17.39
C LEU A 159 32.16 -15.52 -18.84
N LEU A 160 32.78 -14.94 -19.88
CA LEU A 160 32.62 -15.35 -21.29
C LEU A 160 33.94 -15.45 -22.06
N GLY A 161 33.94 -16.24 -23.15
CA GLY A 161 35.04 -16.31 -24.12
C GLY A 161 35.09 -15.04 -24.99
N SER A 162 36.29 -14.67 -25.48
CA SER A 162 36.52 -13.41 -26.23
C SER A 162 35.61 -13.21 -27.42
N ASP A 163 35.20 -14.30 -28.08
CA ASP A 163 34.37 -14.23 -29.27
C ASP A 163 32.89 -13.97 -28.94
N LEU A 164 32.44 -14.32 -27.73
CA LEU A 164 31.08 -14.11 -27.24
C LEU A 164 30.88 -12.70 -26.67
N ASP A 165 31.96 -12.07 -26.20
CA ASP A 165 32.00 -10.65 -25.90
C ASP A 165 32.11 -9.85 -27.21
N ASN A 166 31.01 -9.77 -27.96
CA ASN A 166 30.92 -8.99 -29.17
C ASN A 166 29.48 -8.55 -29.47
N VAL A 167 29.31 -7.37 -30.09
CA VAL A 167 27.99 -6.85 -30.49
C VAL A 167 27.19 -7.77 -31.41
N LYS A 168 27.82 -8.75 -32.06
CA LYS A 168 27.12 -9.78 -32.85
C LYS A 168 26.31 -10.77 -31.99
N HIS A 169 26.67 -10.91 -30.71
CA HIS A 169 26.07 -11.89 -29.81
C HIS A 169 25.24 -11.24 -28.70
N THR A 170 25.60 -10.03 -28.28
CA THR A 170 24.89 -9.29 -27.24
C THR A 170 25.07 -7.79 -27.42
N VAL A 171 23.99 -7.02 -27.27
CA VAL A 171 24.05 -5.55 -27.23
C VAL A 171 24.77 -5.05 -25.98
N MET A 172 24.94 -5.89 -24.96
CA MET A 172 25.68 -5.56 -23.74
C MET A 172 27.20 -5.56 -23.94
N SER A 173 27.72 -5.96 -25.10
CA SER A 173 29.16 -6.00 -25.36
C SER A 173 29.72 -4.67 -25.88
N TYR A 174 30.87 -4.18 -25.38
CA TYR A 174 31.56 -3.02 -25.97
C TYR A 174 32.40 -3.35 -27.22
N THR A 175 32.64 -4.62 -27.56
CA THR A 175 33.54 -4.95 -28.66
C THR A 175 32.80 -5.06 -30.00
N GLY A 176 33.39 -4.46 -31.04
CA GLY A 176 32.83 -4.47 -32.39
C GLY A 176 31.73 -3.42 -32.64
N ALA A 177 31.39 -2.58 -31.66
CA ALA A 177 30.54 -1.41 -31.86
C ALA A 177 31.33 -0.24 -32.46
N ASP A 178 30.80 0.41 -33.51
CA ASP A 178 31.31 1.70 -34.02
C ASP A 178 30.19 2.54 -34.66
N LEU A 179 30.51 3.80 -35.04
CA LEU A 179 29.56 4.73 -35.67
C LEU A 179 29.03 4.28 -37.05
N LYS A 180 29.65 3.28 -37.69
CA LYS A 180 29.32 2.75 -39.02
C LYS A 180 28.63 1.39 -38.96
N MET A 181 28.20 0.97 -37.78
CA MET A 181 27.52 -0.31 -37.60
C MET A 181 26.31 -0.47 -38.51
N GLY A 182 26.11 -1.71 -38.97
CA GLY A 182 24.93 -2.12 -39.72
C GLY A 182 23.64 -2.09 -38.89
N PRO A 183 22.53 -2.63 -39.42
CA PRO A 183 21.27 -2.73 -38.69
C PRO A 183 21.47 -3.47 -37.36
N VAL A 184 20.98 -2.87 -36.27
CA VAL A 184 21.14 -3.38 -34.91
C VAL A 184 19.93 -4.23 -34.52
N GLN A 185 20.19 -5.37 -33.89
CA GLN A 185 19.19 -6.29 -33.36
C GLN A 185 19.67 -6.85 -32.01
N LEU A 186 18.72 -7.37 -31.21
CA LEU A 186 19.06 -8.15 -30.02
C LEU A 186 19.73 -9.46 -30.44
N GLY A 187 20.87 -9.76 -29.84
CA GLY A 187 21.59 -11.00 -30.06
C GLY A 187 20.95 -12.17 -29.32
N ALA A 188 21.40 -13.39 -29.65
CA ALA A 188 20.86 -14.61 -29.02
C ALA A 188 21.07 -14.62 -27.50
N LEU A 189 22.19 -14.09 -27.00
CA LEU A 189 22.45 -14.01 -25.55
C LEU A 189 21.51 -13.02 -24.86
N ASP A 190 21.22 -11.88 -25.50
CA ASP A 190 20.27 -10.89 -24.97
C ASP A 190 18.89 -11.51 -24.79
N ILE A 191 18.40 -12.19 -25.84
CA ILE A 191 17.09 -12.83 -25.86
C ILE A 191 17.01 -13.94 -24.80
N GLU A 192 18.04 -14.79 -24.69
CA GLU A 192 18.07 -15.84 -23.67
C GLU A 192 18.10 -15.26 -22.25
N ALA A 193 18.86 -14.19 -22.02
CA ALA A 193 18.99 -13.56 -20.70
C ALA A 193 17.72 -12.84 -20.27
N ILE A 194 17.13 -12.02 -21.14
CA ILE A 194 15.92 -11.28 -20.79
C ILE A 194 14.72 -12.21 -20.58
N ARG A 195 14.66 -13.33 -21.31
CA ARG A 195 13.64 -14.36 -21.11
C ARG A 195 13.84 -15.15 -19.83
N ALA A 196 15.08 -15.23 -19.33
CA ALA A 196 15.34 -15.82 -18.02
C ALA A 196 14.82 -14.91 -16.88
N LEU A 197 14.82 -13.59 -17.07
CA LEU A 197 14.27 -12.63 -16.10
C LEU A 197 12.74 -12.53 -16.18
N TYR A 198 12.19 -12.36 -17.38
CA TYR A 198 10.80 -11.95 -17.57
C TYR A 198 9.92 -12.97 -18.30
N GLY A 199 10.49 -14.10 -18.72
CA GLY A 199 9.77 -15.16 -19.43
C GLY A 199 9.73 -14.98 -20.94
N ASN A 200 8.95 -15.84 -21.61
CA ASN A 200 8.77 -15.80 -23.06
C ASN A 200 7.54 -14.96 -23.42
N PRO A 201 7.54 -14.26 -24.57
CA PRO A 201 6.33 -13.70 -25.14
C PRO A 201 5.34 -14.84 -25.42
N SER A 202 4.22 -14.91 -24.71
CA SER A 202 3.21 -15.94 -24.96
C SER A 202 2.33 -15.54 -26.14
N GLN A 203 1.96 -16.49 -27.02
CA GLN A 203 0.95 -16.27 -28.07
C GLN A 203 -0.49 -16.53 -27.57
N ASP A 204 -0.60 -17.11 -26.38
CA ASP A 204 -1.80 -17.51 -25.67
C ASP A 204 -2.17 -16.57 -24.51
N GLY A 205 -1.26 -15.66 -24.12
CA GLY A 205 -1.52 -14.28 -23.70
C GLY A 205 -2.36 -14.01 -22.45
N ARG A 206 -3.02 -14.99 -21.84
CA ARG A 206 -3.89 -14.74 -20.69
C ARG A 206 -3.10 -14.97 -19.42
N HIS A 207 -2.29 -13.98 -19.07
CA HIS A 207 -1.50 -13.92 -17.84
C HIS A 207 -2.42 -13.59 -16.66
N VAL A 208 -3.20 -12.54 -16.83
CA VAL A 208 -4.50 -12.29 -16.21
C VAL A 208 -5.59 -12.68 -17.23
N ALA A 209 -6.85 -12.82 -16.83
CA ALA A 209 -7.94 -13.13 -17.75
C ALA A 209 -8.13 -12.02 -18.80
N THR A 210 -8.04 -10.75 -18.39
CA THR A 210 -8.09 -9.58 -19.27
C THR A 210 -7.23 -8.45 -18.71
N TRP A 211 -6.74 -7.58 -19.60
CA TRP A 211 -6.13 -6.31 -19.22
C TRP A 211 -6.39 -5.21 -20.25
N SER A 212 -6.26 -3.95 -19.84
CA SER A 212 -6.30 -2.79 -20.75
C SER A 212 -5.46 -1.63 -20.22
N TRP A 213 -5.01 -0.73 -21.11
CA TRP A 213 -4.30 0.49 -20.75
C TRP A 213 -5.02 1.73 -21.29
N ASN A 214 -5.38 2.65 -20.39
CA ASN A 214 -5.93 3.95 -20.76
C ASN A 214 -4.85 5.03 -20.77
N LYS A 215 -4.28 5.31 -21.94
CA LYS A 215 -3.25 6.36 -22.13
C LYS A 215 -3.64 7.76 -21.66
N THR A 216 -4.94 8.08 -21.62
CA THR A 216 -5.39 9.44 -21.26
C THR A 216 -5.41 9.60 -19.75
N LYS A 217 -5.88 8.56 -19.05
CA LYS A 217 -5.93 8.50 -17.58
C LYS A 217 -4.65 7.97 -16.95
N ALA A 218 -3.74 7.41 -17.76
CA ALA A 218 -2.60 6.64 -17.30
C ALA A 218 -3.02 5.48 -16.38
N THR A 219 -4.11 4.78 -16.74
CA THR A 219 -4.66 3.70 -15.91
C THR A 219 -4.44 2.33 -16.51
N LEU A 220 -3.80 1.42 -15.78
CA LEU A 220 -3.73 0.01 -16.11
C LEU A 220 -4.92 -0.69 -15.44
N SER A 221 -5.57 -1.61 -16.15
CA SER A 221 -6.65 -2.42 -15.56
C SER A 221 -6.37 -3.87 -15.83
N GLN A 222 -6.44 -4.70 -14.79
CA GLN A 222 -6.13 -6.13 -14.82
C GLN A 222 -7.23 -6.91 -14.12
N THR A 223 -7.54 -8.10 -14.64
CA THR A 223 -8.52 -9.02 -14.00
C THR A 223 -7.95 -10.41 -14.01
N GLY A 224 -7.74 -10.97 -12.83
CA GLY A 224 -7.31 -12.35 -12.58
C GLY A 224 -8.27 -13.39 -13.13
N LYS A 225 -7.87 -14.63 -12.96
CA LYS A 225 -8.54 -15.84 -13.42
C LYS A 225 -9.38 -16.39 -12.27
N SER A 226 -9.93 -17.57 -12.48
CA SER A 226 -10.71 -18.28 -11.46
C SER A 226 -9.84 -19.11 -10.49
N LYS A 227 -8.59 -18.68 -10.24
CA LYS A 227 -7.62 -19.38 -9.37
C LYS A 227 -6.69 -18.33 -8.76
N ALA A 228 -6.10 -18.68 -7.62
CA ALA A 228 -5.01 -17.95 -6.98
C ALA A 228 -3.98 -17.41 -8.00
N ASP A 229 -3.93 -16.10 -8.08
CA ASP A 229 -3.09 -15.29 -8.93
C ASP A 229 -2.14 -14.43 -8.09
N THR A 230 -1.11 -13.91 -8.74
CA THR A 230 -0.29 -12.84 -8.20
C THR A 230 -0.22 -11.77 -9.27
N ILE A 231 -0.82 -10.63 -9.00
CA ILE A 231 -0.97 -9.53 -9.95
C ILE A 231 -0.22 -8.33 -9.39
N TYR A 232 0.55 -7.70 -10.25
CA TYR A 232 1.38 -6.55 -9.94
C TYR A 232 0.89 -5.38 -10.79
N GLY A 233 0.66 -4.25 -10.16
CA GLY A 233 0.48 -2.94 -10.77
C GLY A 233 1.79 -2.36 -11.26
N VAL A 234 1.77 -1.06 -11.51
CA VAL A 234 2.86 -0.23 -11.99
C VAL A 234 2.87 1.08 -11.22
N ASN A 235 3.88 1.93 -11.44
CA ASN A 235 3.93 3.27 -10.83
C ASN A 235 2.98 4.23 -11.56
N ALA A 236 1.69 3.91 -11.59
CA ALA A 236 0.59 4.74 -12.04
C ALA A 236 -0.72 4.00 -11.74
N LYS A 237 -1.76 4.76 -11.36
CA LYS A 237 -3.15 4.29 -11.16
C LYS A 237 -3.50 2.96 -11.83
N ASP A 238 -3.88 1.99 -11.03
CA ASP A 238 -4.21 0.64 -11.37
C ASP A 238 -5.66 0.32 -10.96
N VAL A 239 -6.26 -0.60 -11.68
CA VAL A 239 -7.54 -1.22 -11.31
C VAL A 239 -7.36 -2.72 -11.42
N ILE A 240 -7.17 -3.38 -10.28
CA ILE A 240 -6.83 -4.79 -10.21
C ILE A 240 -7.98 -5.56 -9.57
N LYS A 241 -8.38 -6.66 -10.21
CA LYS A 241 -9.41 -7.56 -9.69
C LYS A 241 -8.87 -8.98 -9.64
N GLY A 242 -8.77 -9.60 -8.46
CA GLY A 242 -8.30 -10.98 -8.29
C GLY A 242 -9.29 -12.01 -8.87
N ALA A 243 -10.57 -11.79 -8.58
CA ALA A 243 -11.74 -12.57 -9.01
C ALA A 243 -12.03 -13.83 -8.17
N SER A 244 -11.24 -14.89 -8.25
CA SER A 244 -11.49 -16.06 -7.39
C SER A 244 -10.24 -16.85 -7.07
N GLY A 245 -10.21 -17.40 -5.87
CA GLY A 245 -9.03 -18.06 -5.29
C GLY A 245 -8.20 -17.04 -4.51
N SER A 246 -7.33 -17.55 -3.63
CA SER A 246 -6.46 -16.70 -2.80
C SER A 246 -5.41 -15.96 -3.62
N ASP A 247 -5.70 -14.71 -3.92
CA ASP A 247 -4.95 -13.82 -4.79
C ASP A 247 -3.96 -12.95 -4.00
N LYS A 248 -2.94 -12.46 -4.70
CA LYS A 248 -2.01 -11.45 -4.18
C LYS A 248 -1.97 -10.28 -5.13
N LEU A 249 -2.44 -9.12 -4.69
CA LEU A 249 -2.54 -7.91 -5.48
C LEU A 249 -1.62 -6.85 -4.89
N TYR A 250 -0.82 -6.21 -5.74
CA TYR A 250 0.10 -5.15 -5.37
C TYR A 250 -0.14 -3.97 -6.30
N GLY A 251 -0.48 -2.81 -5.77
CA GLY A 251 -0.67 -1.57 -6.52
C GLY A 251 0.66 -0.92 -6.93
N PHE A 252 1.52 -0.72 -5.92
CA PHE A 252 2.72 0.11 -5.97
C PHE A 252 2.37 1.60 -5.85
N ALA A 253 2.72 2.43 -6.82
CA ALA A 253 2.55 3.88 -6.67
C ALA A 253 1.41 4.39 -7.55
N GLY A 254 0.72 5.41 -7.06
CA GLY A 254 -0.41 6.09 -7.70
C GLY A 254 -1.74 5.57 -7.19
N ASP A 255 -2.77 6.43 -7.19
CA ASP A 255 -4.07 6.11 -6.60
C ASP A 255 -4.70 4.84 -7.24
N ASP A 256 -4.68 3.71 -6.56
CA ASP A 256 -5.05 2.40 -7.07
C ASP A 256 -6.42 1.93 -6.57
N SER A 257 -6.96 0.92 -7.24
CA SER A 257 -8.20 0.27 -6.84
C SER A 257 -8.05 -1.24 -6.95
N LEU A 258 -7.97 -1.90 -5.79
CA LEU A 258 -7.69 -3.33 -5.66
C LEU A 258 -8.93 -4.05 -5.12
N HIS A 259 -9.35 -5.11 -5.81
CA HIS A 259 -10.47 -5.96 -5.38
C HIS A 259 -10.02 -7.43 -5.34
N GLY A 260 -10.03 -8.05 -4.16
CA GLY A 260 -9.69 -9.47 -3.94
C GLY A 260 -10.68 -10.39 -4.65
N GLY A 261 -11.91 -10.45 -4.14
CA GLY A 261 -13.03 -11.12 -4.78
C GLY A 261 -13.52 -12.33 -4.00
N LEU A 262 -13.05 -13.54 -4.31
CA LEU A 262 -13.46 -14.74 -3.58
C LEU A 262 -12.24 -15.49 -3.07
N GLY A 263 -12.23 -15.86 -1.80
CA GLY A 263 -11.13 -16.56 -1.16
C GLY A 263 -10.25 -15.60 -0.38
N ASN A 264 -9.31 -16.16 0.37
CA ASN A 264 -8.47 -15.38 1.27
C ASN A 264 -7.36 -14.68 0.50
N ASP A 265 -7.46 -13.37 0.37
CA ASP A 265 -6.65 -12.54 -0.50
C ASP A 265 -5.64 -11.70 0.29
N LEU A 266 -4.58 -11.26 -0.39
CA LEU A 266 -3.63 -10.28 0.14
C LEU A 266 -3.55 -9.10 -0.82
N LEU A 267 -3.94 -7.93 -0.34
CA LEU A 267 -3.95 -6.67 -1.07
C LEU A 267 -2.95 -5.71 -0.40
N SER A 268 -2.17 -5.01 -1.20
CA SER A 268 -1.26 -3.95 -0.78
C SER A 268 -1.35 -2.83 -1.79
N GLY A 269 -1.79 -1.66 -1.33
CA GLY A 269 -1.92 -0.43 -2.10
C GLY A 269 -0.53 0.06 -2.52
N GLY A 270 0.20 0.61 -1.57
CA GLY A 270 1.60 1.02 -1.73
C GLY A 270 1.79 2.50 -1.40
N GLU A 271 2.00 3.34 -2.41
CA GLU A 271 2.14 4.79 -2.27
C GLU A 271 0.97 5.50 -2.96
N ASP A 272 0.57 6.66 -2.43
CA ASP A 272 -0.58 7.47 -2.82
C ASP A 272 -1.93 6.86 -2.35
N ASP A 273 -3.00 7.64 -2.44
CA ASP A 273 -4.33 7.31 -1.87
C ASP A 273 -5.01 6.13 -2.61
N ASP A 274 -5.14 4.99 -1.95
CA ASP A 274 -5.61 3.72 -2.51
C ASP A 274 -7.00 3.28 -2.02
N GLU A 275 -7.73 2.53 -2.87
CA GLU A 275 -8.97 1.86 -2.47
C GLU A 275 -8.83 0.32 -2.51
N LEU A 276 -8.92 -0.33 -1.35
CA LEU A 276 -8.76 -1.78 -1.20
C LEU A 276 -10.05 -2.45 -0.71
N TYR A 277 -10.48 -3.51 -1.40
CA TYR A 277 -11.69 -4.27 -1.06
C TYR A 277 -11.39 -5.79 -1.04
N GLY A 278 -11.53 -6.44 0.12
CA GLY A 278 -11.34 -7.89 0.31
C GLY A 278 -12.44 -8.73 -0.38
N HIS A 279 -13.70 -8.36 -0.14
CA HIS A 279 -14.93 -9.06 -0.54
C HIS A 279 -15.23 -10.30 0.33
N PHE A 280 -14.96 -11.51 -0.16
CA PHE A 280 -15.32 -12.73 0.54
C PHE A 280 -14.07 -13.53 0.87
N GLY A 281 -13.78 -13.73 2.15
CA GLY A 281 -12.60 -14.46 2.54
C GLY A 281 -12.09 -13.96 3.88
N ASN A 282 -11.03 -14.58 4.39
CA ASN A 282 -10.28 -13.97 5.46
C ASN A 282 -9.05 -13.32 4.81
N ASP A 283 -9.12 -12.02 4.63
CA ASP A 283 -8.25 -11.22 3.78
C ASP A 283 -7.23 -10.44 4.62
N VAL A 284 -6.17 -10.00 3.95
CA VAL A 284 -5.16 -9.09 4.51
C VAL A 284 -5.06 -7.90 3.58
N LEU A 285 -5.43 -6.72 4.07
CA LEU A 285 -5.41 -5.46 3.33
C LEU A 285 -4.38 -4.53 3.98
N ARG A 286 -3.61 -3.82 3.15
CA ARG A 286 -2.63 -2.82 3.58
C ARG A 286 -2.71 -1.61 2.68
N GLY A 287 -2.99 -0.45 3.26
CA GLY A 287 -3.00 0.81 2.54
C GLY A 287 -1.59 1.15 2.07
N GLY A 288 -0.74 1.53 3.01
CA GLY A 288 0.66 1.84 2.76
C GLY A 288 0.95 3.29 3.13
N ILE A 289 1.28 4.13 2.16
CA ILE A 289 1.51 5.56 2.33
C ILE A 289 0.45 6.29 1.51
N GLY A 290 -0.34 7.15 2.13
CA GLY A 290 -1.43 7.89 1.49
C GLY A 290 -2.67 7.85 2.36
N ASP A 291 -3.69 8.62 1.99
CA ASP A 291 -4.98 8.56 2.69
C ASP A 291 -5.82 7.43 2.07
N ASP A 292 -5.81 6.25 2.68
CA ASP A 292 -6.32 5.00 2.10
C ASP A 292 -7.74 4.63 2.58
N LEU A 293 -8.47 3.92 1.72
CA LEU A 293 -9.78 3.32 2.04
C LEU A 293 -9.69 1.80 1.98
N LEU A 294 -9.84 1.14 3.13
CA LEU A 294 -9.79 -0.33 3.24
C LEU A 294 -11.14 -0.89 3.68
N ARG A 295 -11.60 -1.95 3.00
CA ARG A 295 -12.84 -2.66 3.33
C ARG A 295 -12.64 -4.18 3.29
N GLY A 296 -12.81 -4.86 4.42
CA GLY A 296 -12.75 -6.32 4.56
C GLY A 296 -13.94 -7.03 3.91
N ASP A 297 -15.14 -6.44 4.04
CA ASP A 297 -16.44 -6.97 3.63
C ASP A 297 -16.89 -8.20 4.44
N THR A 298 -16.49 -9.43 4.09
CA THR A 298 -16.99 -10.63 4.79
C THR A 298 -15.91 -11.65 5.07
N GLY A 299 -15.84 -12.06 6.33
CA GLY A 299 -14.87 -13.02 6.86
C GLY A 299 -14.07 -12.37 7.98
N ASN A 300 -13.01 -13.03 8.42
CA ASN A 300 -12.19 -12.49 9.50
C ASN A 300 -10.93 -11.88 8.90
N ASP A 301 -10.91 -10.57 8.79
CA ASP A 301 -9.96 -9.79 8.02
C ASP A 301 -8.90 -9.13 8.89
N ASN A 302 -7.79 -8.76 8.27
CA ASN A 302 -6.73 -7.98 8.90
C ASN A 302 -6.42 -6.77 8.02
N LEU A 303 -6.75 -5.58 8.52
CA LEU A 303 -6.59 -4.30 7.84
C LEU A 303 -5.53 -3.49 8.58
N GLY A 304 -4.58 -2.93 7.84
CA GLY A 304 -3.64 -1.91 8.32
C GLY A 304 -3.66 -0.71 7.38
N GLY A 305 -3.91 0.48 7.92
CA GLY A 305 -3.90 1.74 7.19
C GLY A 305 -2.49 2.07 6.70
N GLY A 306 -1.61 2.42 7.64
CA GLY A 306 -0.20 2.68 7.38
C GLY A 306 0.14 4.11 7.73
N TYR A 307 0.52 4.91 6.74
CA TYR A 307 0.80 6.34 6.92
C TYR A 307 -0.23 7.17 6.18
N GLY A 308 -0.89 8.10 6.86
CA GLY A 308 -1.88 8.98 6.25
C GLY A 308 -3.21 8.92 7.00
N ASP A 309 -4.16 9.75 6.64
CA ASP A 309 -5.46 9.76 7.30
C ASP A 309 -6.36 8.68 6.67
N ASP A 310 -6.43 7.49 7.27
CA ASP A 310 -7.02 6.30 6.69
C ASP A 310 -8.48 6.05 7.12
N SER A 311 -9.18 5.25 6.32
CA SER A 311 -10.55 4.79 6.62
C SER A 311 -10.67 3.29 6.47
N LEU A 312 -10.83 2.58 7.60
CA LEU A 312 -10.86 1.12 7.68
C LEU A 312 -12.25 0.61 8.07
N TYR A 313 -12.74 -0.40 7.33
CA TYR A 313 -14.03 -1.05 7.58
C TYR A 313 -13.85 -2.58 7.61
N GLY A 314 -13.99 -3.23 8.77
CA GLY A 314 -14.01 -4.70 8.90
C GLY A 314 -15.26 -5.32 8.27
N ASP A 315 -16.41 -4.68 8.49
CA ASP A 315 -17.75 -5.07 8.06
C ASP A 315 -18.29 -6.32 8.77
N ALA A 316 -18.04 -7.55 8.31
CA ALA A 316 -18.70 -8.72 8.87
C ALA A 316 -17.74 -9.88 9.14
N GLY A 317 -17.51 -10.17 10.41
CA GLY A 317 -16.68 -11.24 10.92
C GLY A 317 -15.96 -10.77 12.17
N ASN A 318 -14.88 -11.46 12.55
CA ASN A 318 -14.07 -11.00 13.68
C ASN A 318 -12.77 -10.46 13.10
N ASP A 319 -12.67 -9.14 13.03
CA ASP A 319 -11.67 -8.42 12.29
C ASP A 319 -10.61 -7.81 13.20
N VAL A 320 -9.46 -7.50 12.59
CA VAL A 320 -8.38 -6.76 13.24
C VAL A 320 -8.06 -5.55 12.37
N LEU A 321 -8.26 -4.36 12.92
CA LEU A 321 -8.03 -3.09 12.26
C LEU A 321 -6.92 -2.34 13.02
N LYS A 322 -5.99 -1.76 12.28
CA LYS A 322 -4.87 -0.95 12.78
C LYS A 322 -4.81 0.32 11.92
N GLY A 323 -5.02 1.49 12.49
CA GLY A 323 -4.85 2.76 11.79
C GLY A 323 -3.37 3.01 11.45
N ASP A 324 -2.53 2.88 12.48
CA ASP A 324 -1.08 3.15 12.48
C ASP A 324 -0.78 4.66 12.58
N ASP A 325 -0.17 5.34 11.61
CA ASP A 325 0.19 6.78 11.71
C ASP A 325 -0.84 7.66 10.97
N GLY A 326 -1.62 8.51 11.66
CA GLY A 326 -2.52 9.48 11.02
C GLY A 326 -3.81 9.74 11.80
N GLU A 327 -4.67 10.68 11.36
CA GLU A 327 -6.00 10.84 11.97
C GLU A 327 -6.99 9.82 11.35
N ASP A 328 -7.12 8.63 11.94
CA ASP A 328 -7.80 7.49 11.32
C ASP A 328 -9.26 7.32 11.74
N ILE A 329 -10.03 6.66 10.85
CA ILE A 329 -11.42 6.25 11.12
C ILE A 329 -11.55 4.73 10.96
N LEU A 330 -11.84 4.04 12.06
CA LEU A 330 -11.98 2.58 12.09
C LEU A 330 -13.42 2.16 12.43
N HIS A 331 -13.97 1.25 11.64
CA HIS A 331 -15.27 0.61 11.87
C HIS A 331 -15.12 -0.92 11.90
N GLY A 332 -15.36 -1.55 13.06
CA GLY A 332 -15.35 -3.01 13.23
C GLY A 332 -16.47 -3.65 12.44
N GLY A 333 -17.72 -3.32 12.81
CA GLY A 333 -18.92 -3.75 12.12
C GLY A 333 -19.66 -4.83 12.90
N ALA A 334 -19.77 -6.03 12.33
CA ALA A 334 -20.50 -7.13 12.92
C ALA A 334 -19.59 -8.30 13.27
N GLY A 335 -19.38 -8.49 14.57
CA GLY A 335 -18.64 -9.60 15.16
C GLY A 335 -17.75 -9.10 16.27
N GLY A 336 -16.86 -9.94 16.79
CA GLY A 336 -15.99 -9.52 17.89
C GLY A 336 -14.66 -9.02 17.35
N ASP A 337 -14.51 -7.71 17.25
CA ASP A 337 -13.44 -7.02 16.55
C ASP A 337 -12.36 -6.47 17.48
N ASN A 338 -11.18 -6.21 16.92
CA ASN A 338 -10.07 -5.59 17.64
C ASN A 338 -9.53 -4.41 16.82
N LEU A 339 -9.78 -3.20 17.31
CA LEU A 339 -9.43 -1.93 16.70
C LEU A 339 -8.30 -1.28 17.52
N ASP A 340 -7.30 -0.79 16.81
CA ASP A 340 -6.11 -0.11 17.31
C ASP A 340 -5.96 1.17 16.46
N GLY A 341 -6.13 2.34 17.07
CA GLY A 341 -6.04 3.65 16.40
C GLY A 341 -4.61 3.87 15.93
N GLY A 342 -3.71 4.13 16.87
CA GLY A 342 -2.29 4.23 16.61
C GLY A 342 -1.73 5.55 17.14
N ASP A 343 -1.00 6.27 16.30
CA ASP A 343 -0.50 7.60 16.59
C ASP A 343 -1.47 8.65 16.01
N ASP A 344 -1.66 9.78 16.70
CA ASP A 344 -2.54 10.92 16.36
C ASP A 344 -4.03 10.74 16.77
N ASP A 345 -4.90 11.71 16.48
CA ASP A 345 -6.26 11.78 17.06
C ASP A 345 -7.26 10.90 16.26
N ASP A 346 -7.65 9.74 16.78
CA ASP A 346 -8.42 8.73 16.05
C ASP A 346 -9.93 8.68 16.38
N THR A 347 -10.71 8.06 15.48
CA THR A 347 -12.12 7.71 15.72
C THR A 347 -12.39 6.23 15.49
N LEU A 348 -12.75 5.52 16.56
CA LEU A 348 -12.99 4.07 16.55
C LEU A 348 -14.46 3.74 16.83
N HIS A 349 -15.04 2.89 16.00
CA HIS A 349 -16.40 2.36 16.13
C HIS A 349 -16.37 0.82 16.17
N GLY A 350 -16.71 0.20 17.32
CA GLY A 350 -16.88 -1.25 17.43
C GLY A 350 -18.12 -1.75 16.67
N ASP A 351 -19.17 -0.93 16.68
CA ASP A 351 -20.49 -1.17 16.07
C ASP A 351 -21.33 -2.23 16.79
N THR A 352 -21.21 -3.52 16.48
CA THR A 352 -22.08 -4.56 17.05
C THR A 352 -21.33 -5.81 17.48
N ASP A 353 -21.84 -6.44 18.55
CA ASP A 353 -21.19 -7.53 19.28
C ASP A 353 -20.08 -6.97 20.21
N SER A 354 -19.24 -7.83 20.79
CA SER A 354 -18.30 -7.41 21.84
C SER A 354 -16.91 -7.15 21.27
N ASP A 355 -16.47 -5.90 21.36
CA ASP A 355 -15.27 -5.41 20.71
C ASP A 355 -14.16 -5.01 21.69
N VAL A 356 -12.96 -4.84 21.15
CA VAL A 356 -11.80 -4.28 21.85
C VAL A 356 -11.30 -3.09 21.05
N LEU A 357 -11.34 -1.90 21.64
CA LEU A 357 -10.90 -0.65 21.05
C LEU A 357 -9.74 -0.08 21.89
N SER A 358 -8.66 0.31 21.22
CA SER A 358 -7.51 1.01 21.80
C SER A 358 -7.22 2.25 20.96
N GLY A 359 -7.28 3.45 21.54
CA GLY A 359 -6.88 4.68 20.86
C GLY A 359 -5.36 4.78 20.68
N GLU A 360 -4.62 4.45 21.73
CA GLU A 360 -3.15 4.56 21.82
C GLU A 360 -2.65 6.01 22.04
N ASP A 361 -1.89 6.62 21.13
CA ASP A 361 -1.28 7.96 21.36
C ASP A 361 -2.14 9.03 20.65
N GLY A 362 -2.95 9.81 21.35
CA GLY A 362 -3.89 10.71 20.66
C GLY A 362 -4.98 11.27 21.56
N ASN A 363 -5.83 12.15 21.06
CA ASN A 363 -7.10 12.49 21.72
C ASN A 363 -8.23 11.75 20.99
N ASP A 364 -8.48 10.53 21.42
CA ASP A 364 -9.24 9.59 20.62
C ASP A 364 -10.73 9.63 20.94
N THR A 365 -11.56 9.23 19.98
CA THR A 365 -13.00 9.08 20.15
C THR A 365 -13.42 7.63 19.96
N LEU A 366 -13.82 6.97 21.05
CA LEU A 366 -14.18 5.56 21.08
C LEU A 366 -15.69 5.36 21.25
N HIS A 367 -16.31 4.75 20.23
CA HIS A 367 -17.70 4.29 20.24
C HIS A 367 -17.71 2.76 20.34
N GLY A 368 -17.96 2.20 21.53
CA GLY A 368 -18.08 0.74 21.70
C GLY A 368 -19.18 0.15 20.82
N GLY A 369 -20.36 0.77 20.85
CA GLY A 369 -21.50 0.32 20.06
C GLY A 369 -22.43 -0.55 20.89
N ALA A 370 -22.95 -1.63 20.31
CA ALA A 370 -23.87 -2.53 21.00
C ALA A 370 -23.14 -3.81 21.40
N GLY A 371 -22.98 -4.05 22.70
CA GLY A 371 -22.19 -5.19 23.16
C GLY A 371 -21.60 -4.91 24.52
N SER A 372 -20.79 -5.82 25.04
CA SER A 372 -19.94 -5.51 26.19
C SER A 372 -18.52 -5.33 25.71
N ASP A 373 -18.08 -4.07 25.59
CA ASP A 373 -16.83 -3.72 24.92
C ASP A 373 -15.69 -3.50 25.92
N ILE A 374 -14.46 -3.53 25.41
CA ILE A 374 -13.26 -3.13 26.15
C ILE A 374 -12.71 -1.88 25.47
N LEU A 375 -12.72 -0.76 26.19
CA LEU A 375 -12.33 0.55 25.68
C LEU A 375 -11.08 1.01 26.43
N LYS A 376 -9.99 1.23 25.70
CA LYS A 376 -8.74 1.81 26.20
C LYS A 376 -8.50 3.10 25.41
N GLY A 377 -8.46 4.24 26.10
CA GLY A 377 -8.19 5.53 25.46
C GLY A 377 -6.72 5.56 25.06
N GLY A 378 -5.86 5.79 26.05
CA GLY A 378 -4.41 5.67 25.92
C GLY A 378 -3.73 6.89 26.48
N GLU A 379 -2.74 7.42 25.77
CA GLU A 379 -2.10 8.68 26.12
C GLU A 379 -2.83 9.85 25.45
N GLY A 380 -3.46 10.72 26.24
CA GLY A 380 -4.04 11.95 25.73
C GLY A 380 -5.27 12.35 26.52
N THR A 381 -6.26 12.94 25.84
CA THR A 381 -7.56 13.23 26.46
C THR A 381 -8.68 12.68 25.60
N ASP A 382 -9.21 11.55 26.02
CA ASP A 382 -10.03 10.70 25.16
C ASP A 382 -11.52 10.87 25.44
N HIS A 383 -12.33 10.46 24.48
CA HIS A 383 -13.77 10.49 24.53
C HIS A 383 -14.34 9.06 24.47
N PHE A 384 -14.93 8.60 25.56
CA PHE A 384 -15.70 7.36 25.61
C PHE A 384 -17.18 7.67 25.32
N VAL A 385 -17.66 7.28 24.14
CA VAL A 385 -18.98 7.67 23.63
C VAL A 385 -20.02 6.58 23.82
N PHE A 386 -21.13 6.95 24.48
CA PHE A 386 -22.30 6.11 24.70
C PHE A 386 -23.49 6.68 23.92
N ASP A 387 -23.72 6.17 22.71
CA ASP A 387 -24.74 6.64 21.77
C ASP A 387 -25.71 5.55 21.25
N THR A 388 -25.49 4.31 21.68
CA THR A 388 -26.33 3.12 21.46
C THR A 388 -27.17 2.77 22.68
N TRP A 389 -28.23 1.97 22.49
CA TRP A 389 -29.08 1.53 23.59
C TRP A 389 -28.47 0.33 24.32
N PHE A 390 -28.37 0.44 25.65
CA PHE A 390 -27.90 -0.63 26.54
C PHE A 390 -29.03 -1.20 27.42
N ASN A 391 -28.84 -2.41 27.95
CA ASN A 391 -29.83 -3.09 28.81
C ASN A 391 -29.36 -3.32 30.26
N GLY A 392 -28.10 -3.00 30.56
CA GLY A 392 -27.49 -3.13 31.88
C GLY A 392 -27.32 -4.56 32.40
N VAL A 393 -27.28 -5.55 31.52
CA VAL A 393 -26.97 -6.95 31.84
C VAL A 393 -25.84 -7.50 30.98
N ASP A 394 -25.96 -7.45 29.66
CA ASP A 394 -24.97 -7.96 28.69
C ASP A 394 -24.47 -6.89 27.71
N ASP A 395 -24.74 -5.63 28.04
CA ASP A 395 -24.34 -4.43 27.30
C ASP A 395 -23.75 -3.43 28.31
N ILE A 396 -22.55 -3.78 28.81
CA ILE A 396 -21.83 -3.04 29.86
C ILE A 396 -20.34 -3.00 29.49
N ASP A 397 -19.86 -1.81 29.16
CA ASP A 397 -18.49 -1.62 28.69
C ASP A 397 -17.49 -1.58 29.84
N LEU A 398 -16.26 -1.99 29.54
CA LEU A 398 -15.10 -1.89 30.41
C LEU A 398 -14.16 -0.80 29.89
N ILE A 399 -14.10 0.32 30.61
CA ILE A 399 -13.10 1.36 30.39
C ILE A 399 -11.83 0.99 31.15
N VAL A 400 -10.69 0.93 30.45
CA VAL A 400 -9.45 0.34 30.96
C VAL A 400 -8.58 1.35 31.72
N ASP A 401 -8.50 2.59 31.27
CA ASP A 401 -7.45 3.54 31.67
C ASP A 401 -7.89 5.01 31.81
N PHE A 402 -9.16 5.25 32.16
CA PHE A 402 -9.74 6.59 32.33
C PHE A 402 -8.88 7.59 33.15
N ASP A 403 -8.19 8.53 32.48
CA ASP A 403 -7.33 9.59 33.08
C ASP A 403 -7.38 10.90 32.26
N TYR A 404 -7.98 11.96 32.82
CA TYR A 404 -8.27 13.23 32.11
C TYR A 404 -9.22 13.12 30.90
N ASP A 405 -9.87 11.98 30.75
CA ASP A 405 -10.83 11.68 29.68
C ASP A 405 -12.24 12.19 29.97
N THR A 406 -13.09 12.14 28.94
CA THR A 406 -14.49 12.53 28.99
C THR A 406 -15.40 11.38 28.60
N ILE A 407 -16.50 11.24 29.33
CA ILE A 407 -17.63 10.38 28.96
C ILE A 407 -18.64 11.20 28.18
N VAL A 408 -18.88 10.82 26.93
CA VAL A 408 -19.82 11.48 26.02
C VAL A 408 -21.13 10.68 26.02
N LEU A 409 -22.24 11.34 26.37
CA LEU A 409 -23.56 10.72 26.48
C LEU A 409 -24.49 11.28 25.40
N SER A 410 -25.03 10.42 24.53
CA SER A 410 -26.00 10.87 23.53
C SER A 410 -27.35 11.21 24.17
N SER A 411 -27.87 12.40 23.91
CA SER A 411 -29.20 12.82 24.37
C SER A 411 -30.35 12.01 23.77
N THR A 412 -30.11 11.21 22.72
CA THR A 412 -31.11 10.29 22.16
C THR A 412 -31.27 9.01 23.00
N VAL A 413 -30.21 8.60 23.72
CA VAL A 413 -30.21 7.45 24.64
C VAL A 413 -30.53 7.92 26.06
N PHE A 414 -29.80 8.93 26.53
CA PHE A 414 -29.92 9.51 27.87
C PHE A 414 -30.97 10.64 27.88
N THR A 415 -32.18 10.32 27.43
CA THR A 415 -33.26 11.27 27.08
C THR A 415 -33.72 12.23 28.18
N THR A 416 -33.40 11.94 29.45
CA THR A 416 -33.75 12.79 30.59
C THR A 416 -32.65 13.78 30.99
N LEU A 417 -31.49 13.72 30.34
CA LEU A 417 -30.38 14.66 30.52
C LEU A 417 -30.52 15.87 29.59
N ALA A 418 -30.07 17.03 30.06
CA ALA A 418 -29.99 18.23 29.24
C ALA A 418 -28.64 18.25 28.48
N PRO A 419 -28.60 18.67 27.20
CA PRO A 419 -27.36 18.83 26.46
C PRO A 419 -26.37 19.80 27.13
N GLY A 420 -25.08 19.53 26.97
CA GLY A 420 -23.95 20.23 27.59
C GLY A 420 -23.31 19.43 28.73
N PHE A 421 -22.44 20.08 29.51
CA PHE A 421 -21.84 19.47 30.71
C PHE A 421 -22.91 18.99 31.68
N LEU A 422 -22.70 17.79 32.24
CA LEU A 422 -23.65 17.20 33.17
C LEU A 422 -23.81 18.09 34.42
N SER A 423 -25.07 18.37 34.78
CA SER A 423 -25.38 19.15 35.98
C SER A 423 -24.90 18.41 37.24
N TYR A 424 -24.35 19.15 38.20
CA TYR A 424 -24.00 18.60 39.51
C TYR A 424 -25.18 17.91 40.22
N SER A 425 -26.41 18.38 39.99
CA SER A 425 -27.63 17.77 40.55
C SER A 425 -28.05 16.47 39.85
N ALA A 426 -27.47 16.15 38.69
CA ALA A 426 -27.79 14.95 37.93
C ALA A 426 -26.79 13.81 38.21
N PHE A 427 -25.69 14.09 38.91
CA PHE A 427 -24.63 13.14 39.21
C PHE A 427 -24.60 12.78 40.70
N VAL A 428 -24.53 11.48 40.99
CA VAL A 428 -24.39 10.95 42.34
C VAL A 428 -23.16 10.07 42.44
N ASP A 429 -22.21 10.49 43.26
CA ASP A 429 -21.23 9.58 43.84
C ASP A 429 -21.89 8.78 44.97
N GLY A 430 -22.19 7.51 44.67
CA GLY A 430 -22.82 6.54 45.55
C GLY A 430 -24.02 5.79 44.94
N ILE A 431 -24.34 4.66 45.54
CA ILE A 431 -25.43 3.76 45.11
C ILE A 431 -26.83 4.22 45.56
N THR A 432 -27.07 5.49 45.89
CA THR A 432 -28.38 5.93 46.39
C THR A 432 -28.72 7.29 45.83
N ALA A 433 -29.77 7.35 44.99
CA ALA A 433 -30.38 8.61 44.58
C ALA A 433 -30.82 9.39 45.83
N LYS A 434 -30.34 10.62 45.93
CA LYS A 434 -30.61 11.60 46.96
C LYS A 434 -31.91 12.36 46.67
N ASP A 435 -32.21 12.58 45.39
CA ASP A 435 -33.45 13.21 44.95
C ASP A 435 -33.88 12.76 43.54
N ALA A 436 -34.97 13.35 43.05
CA ALA A 436 -35.58 12.98 41.78
C ALA A 436 -34.89 13.59 40.56
N ASP A 437 -33.79 14.34 40.72
CA ASP A 437 -32.99 14.92 39.63
C ASP A 437 -31.72 14.10 39.34
N ASP A 438 -31.38 13.14 40.19
CA ASP A 438 -30.26 12.23 40.02
C ASP A 438 -30.48 11.29 38.81
N ARG A 439 -29.51 11.23 37.89
CA ARG A 439 -29.61 10.46 36.64
C ARG A 439 -28.42 9.56 36.39
N ILE A 440 -27.22 10.02 36.72
CA ILE A 440 -25.99 9.23 36.58
C ILE A 440 -25.49 8.90 37.98
N LEU A 441 -25.36 7.61 38.27
CA LEU A 441 -24.90 7.09 39.54
C LEU A 441 -23.55 6.41 39.36
N PHE A 442 -22.57 6.82 40.15
CA PHE A 442 -21.27 6.17 40.24
C PHE A 442 -21.20 5.31 41.50
N ASN A 443 -20.86 4.03 41.34
CA ASN A 443 -20.66 3.09 42.44
C ASN A 443 -19.17 2.84 42.66
N ASP A 444 -18.55 3.56 43.61
CA ASP A 444 -17.13 3.42 43.97
C ASP A 444 -16.73 1.99 44.39
N ALA A 445 -17.64 1.20 44.98
CA ALA A 445 -17.30 -0.16 45.40
C ALA A 445 -17.19 -1.14 44.21
N GLU A 446 -17.95 -0.88 43.15
CA GLU A 446 -17.97 -1.71 41.93
C GLU A 446 -17.28 -1.04 40.75
N GLN A 447 -16.79 0.19 40.94
CA GLN A 447 -16.24 1.08 39.90
C GLN A 447 -17.13 1.08 38.65
N SER A 448 -18.40 1.44 38.81
CA SER A 448 -19.38 1.36 37.71
C SER A 448 -20.31 2.56 37.63
N LEU A 449 -20.80 2.83 36.42
CA LEU A 449 -21.76 3.87 36.10
C LEU A 449 -23.11 3.26 35.73
N SER A 450 -24.17 3.87 36.25
CA SER A 450 -25.55 3.52 35.92
C SER A 450 -26.38 4.75 35.58
N TYR A 451 -27.30 4.58 34.64
CA TYR A 451 -28.30 5.57 34.27
C TYR A 451 -29.66 5.24 34.90
N ASP A 452 -30.19 6.19 35.67
CA ASP A 452 -31.49 6.15 36.32
C ASP A 452 -32.44 7.17 35.66
N PRO A 453 -33.20 6.76 34.62
CA PRO A 453 -34.06 7.69 33.89
C PRO A 453 -35.23 8.23 34.73
N ASP A 454 -35.70 7.51 35.76
CA ASP A 454 -36.85 7.90 36.57
C ASP A 454 -36.49 8.52 37.93
N GLY A 455 -35.21 8.53 38.30
CA GLY A 455 -34.68 9.10 39.53
C GLY A 455 -35.15 8.36 40.79
N SER A 456 -35.60 7.11 40.65
CA SER A 456 -36.10 6.31 41.78
C SER A 456 -35.00 5.57 42.55
N GLY A 457 -33.76 5.60 42.03
CA GLY A 457 -32.56 5.08 42.62
C GLY A 457 -32.01 3.80 41.97
N PRO A 458 -31.01 3.16 42.60
CA PRO A 458 -30.17 2.11 42.00
C PRO A 458 -30.94 0.85 41.57
N ALA A 459 -32.16 0.65 42.04
CA ALA A 459 -32.96 -0.54 41.71
C ALA A 459 -33.59 -0.46 40.31
N ALA A 460 -33.77 0.76 39.78
CA ALA A 460 -34.27 1.02 38.43
C ALA A 460 -33.14 1.46 37.47
N ALA A 461 -31.97 1.79 38.02
CA ALA A 461 -30.82 2.24 37.24
C ALA A 461 -30.22 1.10 36.41
N LEU A 462 -29.95 1.38 35.13
CA LEU A 462 -29.31 0.46 34.20
C LEU A 462 -27.82 0.77 34.14
N ARG A 463 -26.99 -0.23 34.39
CA ARG A 463 -25.53 -0.10 34.26
C ARG A 463 -25.17 0.04 32.79
N PHE A 464 -24.18 0.85 32.45
CA PHE A 464 -23.69 0.97 31.08
C PHE A 464 -22.16 0.90 30.98
N ALA A 465 -21.45 1.22 32.06
CA ALA A 465 -19.99 1.14 32.07
C ALA A 465 -19.43 0.69 33.42
N ARG A 466 -18.22 0.15 33.39
CA ARG A 466 -17.36 -0.11 34.54
C ARG A 466 -15.91 0.27 34.22
N PHE A 467 -15.12 0.51 35.25
CA PHE A 467 -13.70 0.81 35.14
C PHE A 467 -12.87 -0.36 35.62
N GLN A 468 -11.74 -0.62 34.95
CA GLN A 468 -10.82 -1.68 35.32
C GLN A 468 -10.10 -1.36 36.64
N GLU A 469 -9.62 -0.12 36.77
CA GLU A 469 -8.94 0.39 37.95
C GLU A 469 -9.80 1.43 38.68
N PRO A 470 -9.52 1.72 39.96
CA PRO A 470 -10.25 2.74 40.70
C PRO A 470 -10.08 4.15 40.11
N VAL A 471 -11.19 4.83 39.83
CA VAL A 471 -11.21 6.18 39.24
C VAL A 471 -11.86 7.20 40.16
N SER A 472 -11.48 8.46 39.99
CA SER A 472 -12.19 9.60 40.59
C SER A 472 -12.95 10.32 39.49
N ILE A 473 -14.27 10.18 39.48
CA ILE A 473 -15.13 10.74 38.44
C ILE A 473 -16.15 11.72 39.03
N TYR A 474 -16.41 12.80 38.30
CA TYR A 474 -17.25 13.93 38.69
C TYR A 474 -18.15 14.35 37.53
N SER A 475 -19.15 15.19 37.82
CA SER A 475 -20.10 15.65 36.79
C SER A 475 -19.44 16.41 35.63
N TYR A 476 -18.24 16.97 35.79
CA TYR A 476 -17.58 17.70 34.70
C TYR A 476 -16.82 16.78 33.74
N ASP A 477 -16.65 15.50 34.08
CA ASP A 477 -16.07 14.48 33.20
C ASP A 477 -17.12 13.93 32.22
N PHE A 478 -18.33 14.49 32.21
CA PHE A 478 -19.43 14.09 31.34
C PHE A 478 -19.91 15.25 30.47
N ILE A 479 -20.10 14.97 29.19
CA ILE A 479 -20.77 15.86 28.24
C ILE A 479 -21.95 15.14 27.59
N VAL A 480 -23.09 15.83 27.50
CA VAL A 480 -24.30 15.32 26.86
C VAL A 480 -24.46 16.01 25.51
N VAL A 481 -24.56 15.25 24.41
CA VAL A 481 -24.59 15.79 23.03
C VAL A 481 -25.91 15.56 22.30
#